data_AF-A0A8T5IDU1-F1
#
_entry.id   AF-A0A8T5IDU1-F1
#
_cell.length_a   1.000
_cell.length_b   1.000
_cell.length_c   1.000
_cell.angle_alpha   90.00
_cell.angle_beta   90.00
_cell.angle_gamma   90.00
#
_symmetry.space_group_name_H-M   'P 1'
#
loop_
_entity.id
_entity.type
_entity.pdbx_description
1 polymer ?
#
loop_
_entity_poly.entity_id
_entity_poly.type
_entity_poly.pdbx_seq_one_letter_code
_entity_poly.pdbx_strand_id
1 'polypeptide(L)'
;MLGKTTCVACNEWTNELDGWESTHPQLKIAKVLLDQPGLGRFKIAHPWVAEVDMLPWNVLFIDGEIVKQWAGSGTNRLENRLARLIG
;
A
#
# COMPACT_ATOMS: atom_id res chain seq x y z
N MET A 1 1.37 0.28 1.59
CA MET A 1 0.75 1.41 0.90
C MET A 1 1.77 2.49 0.59
N LEU A 2 1.64 3.14 -0.56
CA LEU A 2 2.29 4.38 -0.91
C LEU A 2 1.36 5.56 -0.56
N GLY A 3 1.95 6.64 -0.05
CA GLY A 3 1.24 7.87 0.30
C GLY A 3 2.15 9.09 0.28
N LYS A 4 1.62 10.23 0.72
CA LYS A 4 2.35 11.49 0.96
C LYS A 4 1.93 12.08 2.31
N THR A 5 2.79 12.85 2.95
CA THR A 5 2.53 13.47 4.26
C THR A 5 1.30 14.40 4.24
N THR A 6 1.06 15.11 3.13
CA THR A 6 -0.06 16.06 2.98
C THR A 6 -1.37 15.44 2.46
N CYS A 7 -1.41 14.12 2.27
CA CYS A 7 -2.56 13.42 1.68
C CYS A 7 -3.57 13.00 2.77
N VAL A 8 -4.72 13.68 2.82
CA VAL A 8 -5.80 13.40 3.79
C VAL A 8 -6.29 11.95 3.68
N ALA A 9 -6.65 11.50 2.47
CA ALA A 9 -7.09 10.13 2.24
C ALA A 9 -6.02 9.07 2.62
N CYS A 10 -4.73 9.42 2.55
CA CYS A 10 -3.66 8.54 2.97
C CYS A 10 -3.59 8.39 4.49
N ASN A 11 -3.87 9.48 5.22
CA ASN A 11 -3.89 9.48 6.68
C ASN A 11 -5.11 8.72 7.20
N GLU A 12 -6.29 8.96 6.60
CA GLU A 12 -7.51 8.17 6.88
C GLU A 12 -7.26 6.68 6.67
N TRP A 13 -6.70 6.32 5.51
CA TRP A 13 -6.38 4.93 5.21
C TRP A 13 -5.35 4.33 6.17
N THR A 14 -4.35 5.10 6.61
CA THR A 14 -3.39 4.62 7.61
C THR A 14 -4.07 4.32 8.93
N ASN A 15 -4.94 5.22 9.42
CA ASN A 15 -5.64 5.04 10.68
C ASN A 15 -6.57 3.81 10.64
N GLU A 16 -7.24 3.57 9.52
CA GLU A 16 -8.04 2.36 9.32
C GLU A 16 -7.17 1.09 9.37
N LEU A 17 -5.99 1.10 8.74
CA LEU A 17 -5.07 -0.04 8.75
C LEU A 17 -4.47 -0.29 10.14
N ASP A 18 -4.17 0.76 10.91
CA ASP A 18 -3.60 0.64 12.26
C ASP A 18 -4.58 0.00 13.25
N GLY A 19 -5.89 0.20 13.03
CA GLY A 19 -6.95 -0.43 13.83
C GLY A 19 -7.49 -1.75 13.27
N TRP A 20 -6.95 -2.23 12.14
CA TRP A 20 -7.47 -3.41 11.45
C TRP A 20 -6.65 -4.65 11.77
N GLU A 21 -7.35 -5.68 12.22
CA GLU A 21 -6.80 -7.02 12.37
C GLU A 21 -7.08 -7.84 11.11
N SER A 22 -6.01 -8.23 10.41
CA SER A 22 -6.13 -9.05 9.22
C SER A 22 -6.44 -10.51 9.57
N THR A 23 -7.28 -11.14 8.74
CA THR A 23 -7.48 -12.61 8.77
C THR A 23 -6.28 -13.41 8.27
N HIS A 24 -5.26 -12.75 7.69
CA HIS A 24 -4.07 -13.37 7.10
C HIS A 24 -2.82 -13.13 7.98
N PRO A 25 -2.38 -14.11 8.80
CA PRO A 25 -1.30 -13.91 9.78
C PRO A 25 0.08 -13.62 9.17
N GLN A 26 0.30 -14.02 7.92
CA GLN A 26 1.54 -13.76 7.17
C GLN A 26 1.60 -12.35 6.58
N LEU A 27 0.48 -11.61 6.55
CA LEU A 27 0.41 -10.29 5.95
C LEU A 27 1.16 -9.28 6.82
N LYS A 28 2.09 -8.56 6.21
CA LYS A 28 2.73 -7.40 6.83
C LYS A 28 2.38 -6.15 6.03
N ILE A 29 1.95 -5.12 6.75
CA ILE A 29 1.61 -3.82 6.15
C ILE A 29 2.79 -2.88 6.39
N ALA A 30 3.25 -2.24 5.32
CA ALA A 30 4.24 -1.18 5.38
C ALA A 30 3.69 0.09 4.71
N LYS A 31 4.06 1.26 5.22
CA LYS A 31 3.73 2.57 4.64
C LYS A 31 5.01 3.21 4.11
N VAL A 32 4.96 3.68 2.86
CA VAL A 32 6.04 4.45 2.22
C VAL A 32 5.50 5.83 1.86
N LEU A 33 6.14 6.88 2.38
CA LEU A 33 5.80 8.27 2.10
C LEU A 33 6.70 8.81 0.98
N LEU A 34 6.14 8.94 -0.22
CA LEU A 34 6.90 9.26 -1.44
C LEU A 34 7.52 10.67 -1.46
N ASP A 35 7.08 11.54 -0.57
CA ASP A 35 7.56 12.91 -0.38
C ASP A 35 8.65 13.03 0.71
N GLN A 36 8.99 11.93 1.40
CA GLN A 36 10.11 11.91 2.35
C GLN A 36 11.47 11.87 1.62
N PRO A 37 12.50 12.59 2.13
CA PRO A 37 13.85 12.50 1.59
C PRO A 37 14.43 11.08 1.77
N GLY A 38 15.44 10.74 0.96
CA GLY A 38 16.13 9.45 1.04
C GLY A 38 15.54 8.32 0.18
N LEU A 39 14.37 8.52 -0.44
CA LEU A 39 13.72 7.51 -1.29
C LEU A 39 14.15 7.52 -2.77
N GLY A 40 15.23 8.23 -3.12
CA GLY A 40 15.72 8.31 -4.50
C GLY A 40 16.04 6.93 -5.09
N ARG A 41 16.78 6.09 -4.34
CA ARG A 41 17.11 4.72 -4.77
C ARG A 41 15.88 3.83 -4.92
N PHE A 42 14.89 3.98 -4.03
CA PHE A 42 13.62 3.26 -4.11
C PHE A 42 12.87 3.59 -5.41
N LYS A 43 12.75 4.88 -5.76
CA LYS A 43 12.09 5.32 -6.99
C LYS A 43 12.81 4.84 -8.25
N ILE A 44 14.15 4.78 -8.23
CA ILE A 44 14.95 4.23 -9.34
C ILE A 44 14.75 2.72 -9.48
N ALA A 45 14.73 1.97 -8.37
CA ALA A 45 14.52 0.53 -8.38
C ALA A 45 13.08 0.13 -8.76
N HIS A 46 12.12 1.04 -8.59
CA HIS A 46 10.71 0.82 -8.86
C HIS A 46 10.13 1.92 -9.77
N PRO A 47 10.45 1.90 -11.08
CA PRO A 47 10.03 2.96 -12.02
C PRO A 47 8.50 3.15 -12.09
N TRP A 48 7.74 2.07 -11.90
CA TRP A 48 6.27 2.08 -11.86
C TRP A 48 5.69 3.04 -10.81
N VAL A 49 6.47 3.43 -9.78
CA VAL A 49 6.03 4.42 -8.79
C VAL A 49 5.69 5.77 -9.45
N ALA A 50 6.34 6.10 -10.58
CA ALA A 50 6.03 7.32 -11.33
C ALA A 50 4.71 7.25 -12.12
N GLU A 51 4.14 6.06 -12.30
CA GLU A 51 2.85 5.82 -12.97
C GLU A 51 1.66 5.85 -12.00
N VAL A 52 1.92 6.05 -10.70
CA VAL A 52 0.88 6.12 -9.67
C VAL A 52 0.25 7.51 -9.66
N ASP A 53 -0.90 7.64 -10.32
CA ASP A 53 -1.62 8.91 -10.48
C ASP A 53 -2.53 9.29 -9.31
N MET A 54 -2.80 8.35 -8.39
CA MET A 54 -3.67 8.57 -7.24
C MET A 54 -3.12 7.95 -5.97
N LEU A 55 -3.42 8.59 -4.83
CA LEU A 55 -3.04 8.11 -3.51
C LEU A 55 -4.29 8.09 -2.59
N PRO A 56 -4.34 7.18 -1.60
CA PRO A 56 -3.33 6.15 -1.29
C PRO A 56 -3.31 5.00 -2.31
N TRP A 57 -2.13 4.41 -2.52
CA TRP A 57 -1.95 3.28 -3.44
C TRP A 57 -1.42 2.04 -2.71
N ASN A 58 -2.08 0.91 -2.87
CA ASN A 58 -1.68 -0.37 -2.30
C ASN A 58 -0.91 -1.18 -3.34
N VAL A 59 0.11 -1.88 -2.85
CA VAL A 59 0.97 -2.77 -3.64
C VAL A 59 1.17 -4.03 -2.81
N LEU A 60 0.80 -5.16 -3.39
CA LEU A 60 1.00 -6.47 -2.79
C LEU A 60 2.27 -7.09 -3.35
N PHE A 61 3.18 -7.44 -2.44
CA PHE A 61 4.36 -8.21 -2.75
C PHE A 61 4.19 -9.64 -2.22
N ILE A 62 4.56 -10.63 -3.03
CA ILE A 62 4.69 -12.04 -2.62
C ILE A 62 6.05 -12.49 -3.14
N ASP A 63 6.90 -13.02 -2.25
CA ASP A 63 8.27 -13.47 -2.58
C ASP A 63 9.12 -12.42 -3.32
N GLY A 64 8.92 -11.14 -3.00
CA GLY A 64 9.64 -10.01 -3.60
C GLY A 64 9.03 -9.49 -4.91
N GLU A 65 8.05 -10.18 -5.47
CA GLU A 65 7.40 -9.83 -6.74
C GLU A 65 6.09 -9.07 -6.54
N ILE A 66 5.81 -8.09 -7.41
CA ILE A 66 4.54 -7.36 -7.38
C ILE A 66 3.45 -8.22 -7.99
N VAL A 67 2.52 -8.67 -7.15
CA VAL A 67 1.39 -9.50 -7.59
C VAL A 67 0.18 -8.65 -7.96
N LYS A 68 -0.06 -7.55 -7.23
CA LYS A 68 -1.21 -6.66 -7.52
C LYS A 68 -1.00 -5.24 -7.01
N GLN A 69 -1.66 -4.30 -7.68
CA GLN A 69 -1.69 -2.88 -7.35
C GLN A 69 -3.12 -2.34 -7.43
N TRP A 70 -3.52 -1.44 -6.52
CA TRP A 70 -4.85 -0.82 -6.50
C TRP A 70 -4.92 0.39 -5.57
N ALA A 71 -5.92 1.26 -5.75
CA ALA A 71 -6.18 2.37 -4.82
C ALA A 71 -6.72 1.89 -3.45
N GLY A 72 -6.28 2.54 -2.38
CA GLY A 72 -6.84 2.32 -1.03
C GLY A 72 -8.31 2.74 -0.97
N SER A 73 -9.16 1.89 -0.38
CA SER A 73 -10.62 2.11 -0.38
C SER A 73 -11.36 1.39 0.76
N GLY A 74 -10.71 1.20 1.91
CA GLY A 74 -11.32 0.61 3.10
C GLY A 74 -10.93 -0.85 3.36
N THR A 75 -10.90 -1.23 4.64
CA THR A 75 -10.42 -2.54 5.12
C THR A 75 -11.27 -3.70 4.64
N ASN A 76 -12.60 -3.52 4.56
CA ASN A 76 -13.50 -4.52 3.98
C ASN A 76 -13.16 -4.85 2.51
N ARG A 77 -12.76 -3.86 1.71
CA ARG A 77 -12.36 -4.10 0.31
C ARG A 77 -10.97 -4.71 0.22
N LEU A 78 -10.10 -4.39 1.17
CA LEU A 78 -8.78 -4.99 1.32
C LEU A 78 -8.90 -6.49 1.63
N GLU A 79 -9.65 -6.87 2.67
CA GLU A 79 -9.88 -8.28 3.05
C GLU A 79 -10.44 -9.09 1.88
N ASN A 80 -11.51 -8.61 1.25
CA ASN A 80 -12.10 -9.28 0.08
C ASN A 80 -11.11 -9.49 -1.08
N ARG A 81 -10.12 -8.59 -1.21
CA ARG A 81 -9.09 -8.71 -2.23
C ARG A 81 -8.00 -9.68 -1.81
N LEU A 82 -7.56 -9.64 -0.56
CA LEU A 82 -6.55 -10.54 -0.02
C LEU A 82 -7.05 -11.98 -0.03
N ALA A 83 -8.29 -12.24 0.38
CA ALA A 83 -8.90 -13.57 0.32
C ALA A 83 -8.89 -14.20 -1.09
N ARG A 84 -8.89 -13.37 -2.15
CA ARG A 84 -8.82 -13.86 -3.55
C ARG A 84 -7.40 -14.08 -4.06
N LEU A 85 -6.41 -13.46 -3.42
CA LEU A 85 -5.01 -13.46 -3.87
C LEU A 85 -4.12 -14.37 -3.02
N ILE A 86 -4.42 -14.48 -1.73
CA ILE A 86 -3.61 -15.16 -0.71
C ILE A 86 -4.45 -15.93 0.32
N GLY A 87 -5.77 -16.06 0.07
CA GLY A 87 -6.69 -16.87 0.86
C GLY A 87 -6.92 -18.25 0.28
#